data_AF-A0A8H5HVW1-F1
#
_entry.id   AF-A0A8H5HVW1-F1
#
_cell.length_a   1.000
_cell.length_b   1.000
_cell.length_c   1.000
_cell.angle_alpha   90.00
_cell.angle_beta   90.00
_cell.angle_gamma   90.00
#
_symmetry.space_group_name_H-M   'P 1'
#
loop_
_entity.id
_entity.type
_entity.pdbx_description
1 polymer ?
#
loop_
_entity_poly.entity_id
_entity_poly.type
_entity_poly.pdbx_seq_one_letter_code
_entity_poly.pdbx_strand_id
1 'polypeptide(L)'
;MASPPLVVKSEPAAPAQPRGSASSRLNVAHPYARLYAKREVEKPRRKMWNHALEKDIFHPYEIAALGAPHRRTIYLASLEAHIDRLHVELLRLGFWPVSFDQVDAFKGLNSKTAKSMIAGLQHEASNLNMKLLELKRANEGLEKNLNSLRNYPNKN
;
A
#
# COMPACT_ATOMS: atom_id res chain seq x y z
N MET A 1 51.34 29.58 8.48
CA MET A 1 51.71 28.14 8.50
C MET A 1 51.36 27.59 9.87
N ALA A 2 50.28 26.82 9.97
CA ALA A 2 49.92 26.11 11.19
C ALA A 2 49.07 24.89 10.77
N SER A 3 49.69 23.72 10.81
CA SER A 3 49.00 22.44 10.61
C SER A 3 48.30 22.05 11.92
N PRO A 4 47.00 21.70 11.89
CA PRO A 4 46.38 20.98 13.00
C PRO A 4 46.53 19.45 12.86
N PRO A 5 46.46 18.70 13.98
CA PRO A 5 47.01 17.35 14.11
C PRO A 5 46.03 16.21 13.76
N LEU A 6 46.62 15.06 13.47
CA LEU A 6 45.97 13.76 13.21
C LEU A 6 45.16 13.30 14.44
N VAL A 7 43.84 13.20 14.29
CA VAL A 7 42.97 12.55 15.27
C VAL A 7 42.83 11.08 14.89
N VAL A 8 43.49 10.23 15.67
CA VAL A 8 43.25 8.78 15.72
C VAL A 8 41.88 8.56 16.37
N LYS A 9 40.91 8.05 15.61
CA LYS A 9 39.63 7.56 16.16
C LYS A 9 39.65 6.04 16.20
N SER A 10 39.63 5.54 17.43
CA SER A 10 39.48 4.15 17.83
C SER A 10 38.19 3.52 17.29
N GLU A 11 38.31 2.28 16.80
CA GLU A 11 37.20 1.39 16.46
C GLU A 11 36.33 1.09 17.70
N PRO A 12 34.98 1.12 17.58
CA PRO A 12 34.12 0.57 18.61
C PRO A 12 33.97 -0.95 18.45
N ALA A 13 34.26 -1.65 19.53
CA ALA A 13 34.09 -3.10 19.69
C ALA A 13 32.67 -3.57 19.36
N ALA A 14 32.58 -4.66 18.58
CA ALA A 14 31.34 -5.32 18.23
C ALA A 14 30.65 -5.93 19.48
N PRO A 15 29.30 -5.87 19.59
CA PRO A 15 28.59 -6.48 20.70
C PRO A 15 28.56 -8.01 20.54
N ALA A 16 28.99 -8.71 21.60
CA ALA A 16 28.91 -10.15 21.73
C ALA A 16 27.46 -10.64 21.60
N GLN A 17 27.22 -11.61 20.72
CA GLN A 17 25.91 -12.27 20.60
C GLN A 17 25.75 -13.35 21.68
N PRO A 18 24.60 -13.41 22.38
CA PRO A 18 24.30 -14.53 23.26
C PRO A 18 23.95 -15.77 22.42
N ARG A 19 24.76 -16.83 22.59
CA ARG A 19 24.43 -18.19 22.12
C ARG A 19 23.27 -18.72 22.98
N GLY A 20 22.04 -18.50 22.52
CA GLY A 20 20.82 -19.03 23.11
C GLY A 20 20.32 -20.27 22.34
N SER A 21 20.09 -21.35 23.08
CA SER A 21 19.66 -22.67 22.65
C SER A 21 18.52 -22.70 21.61
N ALA A 22 18.67 -23.57 20.61
CA ALA A 22 17.63 -23.93 19.64
C ALA A 22 16.48 -24.69 20.31
N SER A 23 15.54 -23.96 20.92
CA SER A 23 14.18 -24.43 21.10
C SER A 23 13.45 -24.11 19.81
N SER A 24 12.94 -25.12 19.11
CA SER A 24 12.10 -24.98 17.91
C SER A 24 10.75 -24.37 18.29
N ARG A 25 10.77 -23.16 18.83
CA ARG A 25 9.59 -22.33 18.98
C ARG A 25 9.16 -21.99 17.56
N LEU A 26 7.90 -22.28 17.25
CA LEU A 26 7.25 -21.86 16.02
C LEU A 26 7.67 -20.42 15.75
N ASN A 27 8.47 -20.20 14.69
CA ASN A 27 8.96 -18.87 14.35
C ASN A 27 7.81 -18.09 13.73
N VAL A 28 6.91 -17.60 14.58
CA VAL A 28 5.79 -16.76 14.18
C VAL A 28 6.36 -15.37 13.91
N ALA A 29 6.76 -15.15 12.66
CA ALA A 29 7.20 -13.84 12.21
C ALA A 29 6.05 -12.82 12.39
N HIS A 30 6.40 -11.60 12.82
CA HIS A 30 5.43 -10.54 13.01
C HIS A 30 4.65 -10.27 11.71
N PRO A 31 3.30 -10.14 11.74
CA PRO A 31 2.46 -10.12 10.54
C PRO A 31 2.83 -9.03 9.53
N TYR A 32 3.38 -7.89 9.97
CA TYR A 32 3.78 -6.79 9.07
C TYR A 32 5.26 -6.69 8.75
N ALA A 33 6.10 -7.67 9.16
CA ALA A 33 7.56 -7.59 9.01
C ALA A 33 8.01 -7.30 7.56
N ARG A 34 7.29 -7.84 6.57
CA ARG A 34 7.57 -7.62 5.14
C ARG A 34 7.30 -6.20 4.66
N LEU A 35 6.34 -5.51 5.27
CA LEU A 35 6.01 -4.12 4.94
C LEU A 35 7.09 -3.16 5.43
N TYR A 36 7.64 -3.42 6.62
CA TYR A 36 8.73 -2.62 7.19
C TYR A 36 10.03 -2.81 6.41
N ALA A 37 10.39 -4.05 6.05
CA ALA A 37 11.56 -4.33 5.23
C ALA A 37 11.52 -3.67 3.84
N LYS A 38 10.32 -3.52 3.26
CA LYS A 38 10.15 -2.88 1.94
C LYS A 38 10.33 -1.36 1.99
N ARG A 39 9.95 -0.72 3.10
CA ARG A 39 9.98 0.74 3.24
C ARG A 39 11.41 1.29 3.31
N GLU A 40 12.39 0.53 3.79
CA GLU A 40 13.79 0.96 3.85
C GLU A 40 14.51 0.97 2.49
N VAL A 41 13.99 0.23 1.50
CA VAL A 41 14.66 0.03 0.20
C VAL A 41 14.16 0.99 -0.90
N GLU A 42 12.91 1.48 -0.79
CA GLU A 42 12.32 2.33 -1.84
C GLU A 42 12.75 3.81 -1.71
N LYS A 43 13.75 4.22 -2.51
CA LYS A 43 14.03 5.64 -2.77
C LYS A 43 12.91 6.27 -3.63
N PRO A 44 12.50 7.54 -3.38
CA PRO A 44 11.42 8.19 -4.11
C PRO A 44 11.85 8.51 -5.55
N ARG A 45 11.53 7.62 -6.49
CA ARG A 45 11.54 7.94 -7.92
C ARG A 45 10.21 8.57 -8.30
N ARG A 46 10.23 9.62 -9.13
CA ARG A 46 9.03 10.12 -9.79
C ARG A 46 8.45 8.97 -10.62
N LYS A 47 7.36 8.39 -10.13
CA LYS A 47 6.63 7.35 -10.85
C LYS A 47 5.98 8.02 -12.04
N MET A 48 6.26 7.50 -13.24
CA MET A 48 5.52 7.84 -14.43
C MET A 48 4.02 7.69 -14.12
N TRP A 49 3.20 8.60 -14.64
CA TRP A 49 1.75 8.53 -14.48
C TRP A 49 1.25 7.27 -15.17
N ASN A 50 1.25 6.18 -14.42
CA ASN A 50 0.68 4.93 -14.85
C ASN A 50 -0.83 5.08 -14.70
N HIS A 51 -1.55 5.05 -15.82
CA HIS A 51 -3.00 4.93 -15.81
C HIS A 51 -3.34 3.59 -15.15
N ALA A 52 -3.55 3.62 -13.84
CA ALA A 52 -3.60 2.41 -13.01
C ALA A 52 -4.70 1.43 -13.48
N LEU A 53 -5.78 1.98 -14.04
CA LEU A 53 -6.94 1.25 -14.54
C LEU A 53 -6.89 0.99 -16.06
N GLU A 54 -5.77 1.30 -16.75
CA GLU A 54 -5.66 1.06 -18.20
C GLU A 54 -5.85 -0.43 -18.52
N LYS A 55 -5.40 -1.32 -17.63
CA LYS A 55 -5.57 -2.77 -17.78
C LYS A 55 -6.99 -3.26 -17.53
N ASP A 56 -7.80 -2.47 -16.83
CA ASP A 56 -9.20 -2.79 -16.56
C ASP A 56 -10.12 -2.22 -17.66
N ILE A 57 -9.67 -1.18 -18.36
CA ILE A 57 -10.42 -0.49 -19.42
C ILE A 57 -10.09 -1.05 -20.81
N PHE A 58 -8.82 -1.40 -21.07
CA PHE A 58 -8.36 -1.84 -22.38
C PHE A 58 -7.91 -3.29 -22.36
N HIS A 59 -8.26 -4.01 -23.42
CA HIS A 59 -7.68 -5.30 -23.72
C HIS A 59 -6.18 -5.15 -24.08
N PRO A 60 -5.30 -6.12 -23.76
CA PRO A 60 -3.88 -6.04 -24.10
C PRO A 60 -3.60 -5.74 -25.59
N TYR A 61 -4.46 -6.23 -26.48
CA TYR A 61 -4.40 -5.94 -27.91
C TYR A 61 -4.61 -4.44 -28.21
N GLU A 62 -5.59 -3.80 -27.57
CA GLU A 62 -5.90 -2.38 -27.75
C GLU A 62 -4.79 -1.49 -27.20
N ILE A 63 -4.14 -1.90 -26.11
CA ILE A 63 -2.97 -1.20 -25.58
C ILE A 63 -1.82 -1.20 -26.59
N ALA A 64 -1.61 -2.32 -27.28
CA ALA A 64 -0.56 -2.45 -28.30
C ALA A 64 -0.92 -1.73 -29.61
N ALA A 65 -2.19 -1.75 -30.01
CA ALA A 65 -2.64 -1.23 -31.30
C ALA A 65 -2.95 0.28 -31.29
N LEU A 66 -3.54 0.80 -30.21
CA LEU A 66 -3.92 2.21 -30.12
C LEU A 66 -2.75 3.05 -29.65
N GLY A 67 -2.55 4.22 -30.25
CA GLY A 67 -1.56 5.19 -29.78
C GLY A 67 -1.92 5.81 -28.43
N ALA A 68 -0.91 6.21 -27.65
CA ALA A 68 -1.09 6.78 -26.32
C ALA A 68 -2.08 7.98 -26.25
N PRO A 69 -2.11 8.93 -27.22
CA PRO A 69 -3.09 10.01 -27.20
C PRO A 69 -4.54 9.52 -27.25
N HIS A 70 -4.82 8.53 -28.10
CA HIS A 70 -6.17 8.00 -28.26
C HIS A 70 -6.62 7.20 -27.02
N ARG A 71 -5.72 6.37 -26.48
CA ARG A 71 -5.96 5.65 -25.22
C ARG A 71 -6.24 6.60 -24.07
N ARG A 72 -5.54 7.74 -23.98
CA ARG A 72 -5.77 8.74 -22.92
C ARG A 72 -7.17 9.33 -23.00
N THR A 73 -7.66 9.65 -24.20
CA THR A 73 -9.02 10.17 -24.39
C THR A 73 -10.07 9.16 -23.93
N ILE A 74 -9.94 7.91 -24.37
CA ILE A 74 -10.88 6.84 -23.99
C ILE A 74 -10.80 6.59 -22.47
N TYR A 75 -9.59 6.57 -21.90
CA TYR A 75 -9.40 6.40 -20.46
C TYR A 75 -10.14 7.47 -19.65
N LEU A 76 -10.00 8.74 -20.03
CA LEU A 76 -10.69 9.85 -19.34
C LEU A 76 -12.21 9.74 -19.47
N ALA A 77 -12.73 9.51 -20.69
CA ALA A 77 -14.15 9.34 -20.91
C ALA A 77 -14.74 8.17 -20.12
N SER A 78 -14.01 7.05 -20.02
CA SER A 78 -14.40 5.89 -19.21
C SER A 78 -14.45 6.21 -17.71
N LEU A 79 -13.50 7.01 -17.19
CA LEU A 79 -13.51 7.46 -15.80
C LEU A 79 -14.68 8.41 -15.51
N GLU A 80 -14.93 9.37 -16.40
CA GLU A 80 -16.05 10.31 -16.28
C GLU A 80 -17.38 9.56 -16.25
N ALA A 81 -17.60 8.63 -17.20
CA ALA A 81 -18.79 7.79 -17.21
C ALA A 81 -18.93 6.92 -15.96
N HIS A 82 -17.82 6.50 -15.33
CA HIS A 82 -17.88 5.78 -14.06
C HIS A 82 -18.30 6.68 -12.90
N ILE A 83 -17.77 7.90 -12.85
CA ILE A 83 -18.16 8.92 -11.86
C ILE A 83 -19.66 9.22 -11.98
N ASP A 84 -20.19 9.33 -13.20
CA ASP A 84 -21.62 9.56 -13.42
C ASP A 84 -22.47 8.40 -12.86
N ARG A 85 -22.05 7.15 -13.08
CA ARG A 85 -22.73 5.99 -12.48
C ARG A 85 -22.72 6.02 -10.96
N LEU A 86 -21.60 6.42 -10.34
CA LEU A 86 -21.53 6.58 -8.88
C LEU A 86 -22.49 7.66 -8.38
N HIS A 87 -22.62 8.78 -9.08
CA HIS A 87 -23.59 9.82 -8.72
C HIS A 87 -25.03 9.31 -8.78
N VAL A 88 -25.37 8.51 -9.80
CA VAL A 88 -26.69 7.87 -9.90
C VAL A 88 -26.95 6.92 -8.73
N GLU A 89 -25.95 6.13 -8.34
CA GLU A 89 -26.06 5.24 -7.17
C GLU A 89 -26.22 6.02 -5.86
N LEU A 90 -25.44 7.08 -5.65
CA LEU A 90 -25.55 7.94 -4.46
C LEU A 90 -26.93 8.61 -4.37
N LEU A 91 -27.46 9.06 -5.51
CA LEU A 91 -28.81 9.60 -5.59
C LEU A 91 -29.85 8.54 -5.21
N ARG A 92 -29.71 7.31 -5.73
CA ARG A 92 -30.61 6.19 -5.41
C ARG A 92 -30.61 5.84 -3.91
N LEU A 93 -29.45 5.93 -3.27
CA LEU A 93 -29.29 5.65 -1.83
C LEU A 93 -29.69 6.85 -0.95
N GLY A 94 -30.04 7.99 -1.52
CA GLY A 94 -30.41 9.21 -0.78
C GLY A 94 -29.24 9.95 -0.14
N PHE A 95 -28.00 9.64 -0.54
CA PHE A 95 -26.80 10.37 -0.10
C PHE A 95 -26.52 11.62 -0.93
N TRP A 96 -27.17 11.76 -2.07
CA TRP A 96 -27.12 12.93 -2.94
C TRP A 96 -28.55 13.39 -3.26
N PRO A 97 -28.85 14.70 -3.30
CA PRO A 97 -27.96 15.85 -3.05
C PRO A 97 -27.62 16.06 -1.56
N VAL A 98 -26.41 16.54 -1.30
CA VAL A 98 -25.93 16.85 0.06
C VAL A 98 -26.50 18.20 0.52
N SER A 99 -26.99 18.26 1.76
CA SER A 99 -27.54 19.51 2.34
C SER A 99 -26.49 20.62 2.40
N PHE A 100 -26.90 21.88 2.19
CA PHE A 100 -25.98 23.02 2.21
C PHE A 100 -25.25 23.19 3.55
N ASP A 101 -25.91 22.87 4.66
CA ASP A 101 -25.31 22.93 6.01
C ASP A 101 -24.07 22.02 6.13
N GLN A 102 -24.10 20.86 5.45
CA GLN A 102 -22.96 19.94 5.41
C GLN A 102 -21.86 20.40 4.46
N VAL A 103 -22.21 21.16 3.42
CA VAL A 103 -21.26 21.71 2.45
C VAL A 103 -20.55 22.96 2.97
N ASP A 104 -21.21 23.75 3.83
CA ASP A 104 -20.68 25.02 4.34
C ASP A 104 -19.39 24.84 5.14
N ALA A 105 -19.24 23.71 5.85
CA ALA A 105 -18.00 23.34 6.53
C ALA A 105 -16.78 23.21 5.60
N PHE A 106 -17.01 23.00 4.29
CA PHE A 106 -15.96 22.88 3.28
C PHE A 106 -15.82 24.13 2.42
N LYS A 107 -16.51 25.23 2.77
CA LYS A 107 -16.40 26.50 2.05
C LYS A 107 -14.97 27.03 2.12
N GLY A 108 -14.42 27.40 0.97
CA GLY A 108 -13.01 27.83 0.85
C GLY A 108 -12.00 26.68 0.72
N LEU A 109 -12.45 25.42 0.70
CA LEU A 109 -11.58 24.29 0.36
C LEU A 109 -11.12 24.42 -1.10
N ASN A 110 -9.84 24.75 -1.30
CA ASN A 110 -9.27 24.84 -2.63
C ASN A 110 -8.94 23.45 -3.19
N SER A 111 -8.83 23.35 -4.52
CA SER A 111 -8.56 22.10 -5.21
C SER A 111 -7.22 21.46 -4.84
N LYS A 112 -6.22 22.25 -4.40
CA LYS A 112 -4.91 21.71 -3.98
C LYS A 112 -5.04 20.94 -2.66
N THR A 113 -5.74 21.51 -1.69
CA THR A 113 -6.01 20.87 -0.40
C THR A 113 -6.88 19.63 -0.59
N ALA A 114 -7.97 19.73 -1.36
CA ALA A 114 -8.83 18.60 -1.67
C ALA A 114 -8.05 17.43 -2.32
N LYS A 115 -7.21 17.71 -3.31
CA LYS A 115 -6.33 16.71 -3.93
C LYS A 115 -5.38 16.06 -2.92
N SER A 116 -4.81 16.84 -2.01
CA SER A 116 -3.92 16.32 -0.97
C SER A 116 -4.65 15.40 0.01
N MET A 117 -5.87 15.77 0.41
CA MET A 117 -6.70 14.94 1.28
C MET A 117 -7.05 13.60 0.62
N ILE A 118 -7.50 13.63 -0.64
CA ILE A 118 -7.81 12.42 -1.41
C ILE A 118 -6.56 11.55 -1.59
N ALA A 119 -5.40 12.15 -1.88
CA ALA A 119 -4.15 11.42 -2.01
C ALA A 119 -3.74 10.76 -0.68
N GLY A 120 -3.94 11.44 0.45
CA GLY A 120 -3.74 10.88 1.78
C GLY A 120 -4.65 9.67 2.05
N LEU A 121 -5.95 9.83 1.82
CA LEU A 121 -6.93 8.75 1.96
C LEU A 121 -6.59 7.54 1.10
N GLN A 122 -6.22 7.75 -0.17
CA GLN A 122 -5.82 6.67 -1.06
C GLN A 122 -4.55 5.95 -0.57
N HIS A 123 -3.58 6.72 -0.03
CA HIS A 123 -2.38 6.13 0.56
C HIS A 123 -2.71 5.27 1.77
N GLU A 124 -3.58 5.75 2.65
CA GLU A 124 -4.06 5.02 3.82
C GLU A 124 -4.81 3.75 3.43
N ALA A 125 -5.75 3.82 2.48
CA ALA A 125 -6.49 2.67 1.98
C ALA A 125 -5.56 1.60 1.39
N SER A 126 -4.57 2.01 0.60
CA SER A 126 -3.55 1.11 0.05
C SER A 126 -2.73 0.43 1.16
N ASN A 127 -2.30 1.19 2.17
CA ASN A 127 -1.58 0.64 3.33
C ASN A 127 -2.45 -0.36 4.13
N LEU A 128 -3.74 -0.05 4.32
CA LEU A 128 -4.68 -0.94 5.00
C LEU A 128 -4.89 -2.24 4.22
N ASN A 129 -5.05 -2.16 2.90
CA ASN A 129 -5.17 -3.34 2.04
C ASN A 129 -3.92 -4.24 2.11
N MET A 130 -2.72 -3.63 2.11
CA MET A 130 -1.48 -4.37 2.27
C MET A 130 -1.38 -5.05 3.64
N LYS A 131 -1.75 -4.35 4.73
CA LYS A 131 -1.79 -4.94 6.07
C LYS A 131 -2.79 -6.10 6.14
N LEU A 132 -3.99 -5.91 5.58
CA LEU A 132 -5.03 -6.94 5.52
C LEU A 132 -4.54 -8.18 4.77
N LEU A 133 -3.84 -8.00 3.65
CA LEU A 133 -3.25 -9.10 2.89
C LEU A 133 -2.20 -9.88 3.70
N GLU A 134 -1.31 -9.17 4.40
CA GLU A 134 -0.31 -9.82 5.25
C GLU A 134 -0.93 -10.54 6.45
N LEU A 135 -2.00 -9.97 7.05
CA LEU A 135 -2.77 -10.64 8.09
C LEU A 135 -3.40 -11.94 7.57
N LYS A 136 -4.03 -11.91 6.39
CA LYS A 136 -4.59 -13.11 5.76
C LYS A 136 -3.54 -14.19 5.58
N ARG A 137 -2.36 -13.83 5.05
CA ARG A 137 -1.23 -14.76 4.88
C ARG A 137 -0.72 -15.33 6.20
N ALA A 138 -0.58 -14.50 7.22
CA ALA A 138 -0.16 -14.95 8.55
C ALA A 138 -1.18 -15.93 9.15
N ASN A 139 -2.48 -15.64 9.01
CA ASN A 139 -3.55 -16.51 9.48
C ASN A 139 -3.55 -17.86 8.76
N GLU A 140 -3.45 -17.87 7.42
CA GLU A 140 -3.33 -19.10 6.63
C GLU A 140 -2.10 -19.94 7.04
N GLY A 141 -0.98 -19.29 7.37
CA GLY A 141 0.23 -19.95 7.87
C GLY A 141 0.01 -20.60 9.24
N LEU A 142 -0.68 -19.91 10.15
CA LEU A 142 -1.03 -20.45 11.46
C LEU A 142 -2.00 -21.62 11.37
N GLU A 143 -3.04 -21.52 10.53
CA GLU A 143 -3.99 -22.62 10.30
C GLU A 143 -3.30 -23.87 9.75
N LYS A 144 -2.34 -23.72 8.83
CA LYS A 144 -1.53 -24.83 8.33
C LYS A 144 -0.70 -25.49 9.43
N ASN A 145 -0.07 -24.68 10.29
CA ASN A 145 0.72 -25.18 11.41
C ASN A 145 -0.15 -25.88 12.47
N LEU A 146 -1.34 -25.37 12.75
CA LEU A 146 -2.29 -26.03 13.65
C LEU A 146 -2.79 -27.36 13.08
N ASN A 147 -3.11 -27.39 11.78
CA ASN A 147 -3.54 -28.61 11.12
C ASN A 147 -2.43 -29.66 11.04
N SER A 148 -1.17 -29.25 10.84
CA SER A 148 -0.05 -30.19 10.88
C SER A 148 0.12 -30.78 12.28
N LEU A 149 0.12 -29.94 13.34
CA LEU A 149 0.17 -30.37 14.74
C LEU A 149 -0.98 -31.31 15.11
N ARG A 150 -2.20 -31.03 14.64
CA ARG A 150 -3.38 -31.89 14.87
C ARG A 150 -3.26 -33.25 14.18
N ASN A 151 -2.61 -33.31 13.02
CA ASN A 151 -2.50 -34.52 12.20
C ASN A 151 -1.24 -35.34 12.48
N TYR A 152 -0.37 -34.92 13.40
CA TYR A 152 0.75 -35.77 13.83
C TYR A 152 0.21 -36.95 14.66
N PRO A 153 0.41 -38.22 14.22
CA PRO A 153 0.00 -39.37 15.00
C PRO A 153 0.83 -39.40 16.30
N ASN A 154 0.11 -39.49 17.42
CA ASN A 154 0.70 -39.63 18.74
C ASN A 154 1.43 -40.97 18.77
N LYS A 155 2.76 -40.95 18.57
CA LYS A 155 3.60 -42.13 18.72
C LYS A 155 3.78 -42.38 20.22
N ASN A 156 2.91 -43.20 20.78
CA ASN A 156 3.14 -43.88 22.05
C ASN A 156 4.10 -45.05 21.83
#